data_AF-A0ABD6THV3-F1
#
_entry.id   AF-A0ABD6THV3-F1
#
_cell.length_a   1.000
_cell.length_b   1.000
_cell.length_c   1.000
_cell.angle_alpha   90.00
_cell.angle_beta   90.00
_cell.angle_gamma   90.00
#
_symmetry.space_group_name_H-M   'P 1'
#
loop_
_entity.id
_entity.type
_entity.pdbx_description
1 polymer ?
#
loop_
_entity_poly.entity_id
_entity_poly.type
_entity_poly.pdbx_seq_one_letter_code
_entity_poly.pdbx_strand_id
1 'polypeptide(L)'
;AKKHKVTLLMFIETIILGATSLLIGITIGVGLAEGIGQLLMKQLEFAGEGYKAFYLPSIAITCVFFFALFVLSAIMNSIKLSRISVLQLVHGDEQTERVAVKGKMTVVIAFFGILLLGIGYASLIYMSYANPLIALGLMAVGLVTATVGTYLIFGSLFPVMINKLKSNKKRSEKGLNAFTFAQLNFRINGLTNVLATVAILVALGAGGIACGMAFKNNIINMTDQMRIYDSVIHNPTAEEKTILGSILFQEKLEYHYKVDDRYVYYLKEDVEKNRPFLQGMKIEKVSEEIPIGAFSIKWVKGEIDTKQWIQAFRTIQPNYMYPDYEIKIVEQNIYDGLKGKEST
;
A
#
# COMPACT_ATOMS: atom_id res chain seq x y z
N ALA A 1 -14.32 41.49 29.60
CA ALA A 1 -13.16 40.72 30.08
C ALA A 1 -11.91 41.10 29.29
N LYS A 2 -10.69 41.09 29.89
CA LYS A 2 -9.44 41.34 29.14
C LYS A 2 -9.27 40.27 28.05
N LYS A 3 -8.96 40.64 26.79
CA LYS A 3 -8.81 39.73 25.64
C LYS A 3 -7.99 38.47 25.97
N HIS A 4 -6.88 38.63 26.70
CA HIS A 4 -6.02 37.53 27.15
C HIS A 4 -6.76 36.43 27.95
N LYS A 5 -7.71 36.79 28.83
CA LYS A 5 -8.44 35.79 29.64
C LYS A 5 -9.36 34.93 28.78
N VAL A 6 -9.99 35.53 27.76
CA VAL A 6 -10.88 34.82 26.84
C VAL A 6 -10.06 33.87 25.95
N THR A 7 -8.92 34.35 25.44
CA THR A 7 -8.00 33.53 24.65
C THR A 7 -7.41 32.35 25.45
N LEU A 8 -7.03 32.57 26.71
CA LEU A 8 -6.52 31.51 27.59
C LEU A 8 -7.59 30.45 27.90
N LEU A 9 -8.83 30.88 28.14
CA LEU A 9 -9.95 29.96 28.41
C LEU A 9 -10.21 29.03 27.22
N MET A 10 -10.28 29.58 26.00
CA MET A 10 -10.46 28.79 24.76
C MET A 10 -9.28 27.84 24.50
N PHE A 11 -8.06 28.27 24.82
CA PHE A 11 -6.88 27.42 24.72
C PHE A 11 -6.99 26.21 25.65
N ILE A 12 -7.35 26.42 26.91
CA ILE A 12 -7.54 25.34 27.90
C ILE A 12 -8.65 24.40 27.45
N GLU A 13 -9.79 24.93 26.99
CA GLU A 13 -10.90 24.11 26.47
C GLU A 13 -10.47 23.23 25.29
N THR A 14 -9.70 23.80 24.35
CA THR A 14 -9.17 23.06 23.18
C THR A 14 -8.24 21.93 23.63
N ILE A 15 -7.38 22.16 24.63
CA ILE A 15 -6.50 21.12 25.16
C ILE A 15 -7.29 20.02 25.89
N ILE A 16 -8.30 20.37 26.69
CA ILE A 16 -9.12 19.38 27.42
C ILE A 16 -9.89 18.50 26.43
N LEU A 17 -10.51 19.10 25.40
CA LEU A 17 -11.19 18.36 24.34
C LEU A 17 -10.21 17.45 23.59
N GLY A 18 -9.01 17.96 23.29
CA GLY A 18 -7.94 17.18 22.68
C GLY A 18 -7.54 15.97 23.51
N ALA A 19 -7.24 16.17 24.79
CA ALA A 19 -6.88 15.09 25.71
C ALA A 19 -7.98 14.03 25.85
N THR A 20 -9.23 14.47 25.99
CA THR A 20 -10.38 13.55 26.09
C THR A 20 -10.56 12.73 24.82
N SER A 21 -10.47 13.38 23.65
CA SER A 21 -10.58 12.69 22.36
C SER A 21 -9.43 11.72 22.11
N LEU A 22 -8.21 12.04 22.53
CA LEU A 22 -7.05 11.15 22.43
C LEU A 22 -7.24 9.90 23.28
N LEU A 23 -7.74 10.06 24.51
CA LEU A 23 -7.99 8.93 25.41
C LEU A 23 -9.05 7.97 24.86
N ILE A 24 -10.16 8.52 24.35
CA ILE A 24 -11.21 7.74 23.69
C ILE A 24 -10.65 7.08 22.42
N GLY A 25 -9.90 7.83 21.61
CA GLY A 25 -9.33 7.35 20.35
C GLY A 25 -8.33 6.20 20.53
N ILE A 26 -7.47 6.26 21.55
CA ILE A 26 -6.57 5.16 21.89
C ILE A 26 -7.37 3.94 22.35
N THR A 27 -8.37 4.14 23.22
CA THR A 27 -9.19 3.04 23.73
C THR A 27 -9.91 2.29 22.60
N ILE A 28 -10.59 3.04 21.73
CA ILE A 28 -11.29 2.47 20.56
C ILE A 28 -10.28 1.87 19.57
N GLY A 29 -9.17 2.56 19.31
CA GLY A 29 -8.15 2.13 18.36
C GLY A 29 -7.50 0.81 18.75
N VAL A 30 -7.15 0.62 20.03
CA VAL A 30 -6.63 -0.65 20.54
C VAL A 30 -7.66 -1.76 20.42
N GLY A 31 -8.93 -1.49 20.78
CA GLY A 31 -10.00 -2.49 20.65
C GLY A 31 -10.24 -2.91 19.19
N LEU A 32 -10.22 -1.97 18.24
CA LEU A 32 -10.31 -2.27 16.82
C LEU A 32 -9.08 -3.02 16.30
N ALA A 33 -7.88 -2.64 16.73
CA ALA A 33 -6.66 -3.33 16.36
C ALA A 33 -6.70 -4.79 16.81
N GLU A 34 -7.14 -5.05 18.04
CA GLU A 34 -7.28 -6.40 18.56
C GLU A 34 -8.32 -7.22 17.77
N GLY A 35 -9.50 -6.65 17.53
CA GLY A 35 -10.54 -7.32 16.76
C GLY A 35 -10.11 -7.65 15.33
N ILE A 36 -9.54 -6.68 14.60
CA ILE A 36 -9.07 -6.89 13.22
C ILE A 36 -7.89 -7.85 13.19
N GLY A 37 -6.95 -7.72 14.14
CA GLY A 37 -5.79 -8.61 14.24
C GLY A 37 -6.22 -10.06 14.41
N GLN A 38 -7.16 -10.35 15.31
CA GLN A 38 -7.70 -11.70 15.50
C GLN A 38 -8.40 -12.24 14.25
N LEU A 39 -9.20 -11.41 13.57
CA LEU A 39 -9.86 -11.80 12.32
C LEU A 39 -8.84 -12.15 11.24
N LEU A 40 -7.77 -11.36 11.10
CA LEU A 40 -6.71 -11.61 10.13
C LEU A 40 -5.94 -12.89 10.46
N MET A 41 -5.54 -13.09 11.72
CA MET A 41 -4.83 -14.31 12.14
C MET A 41 -5.67 -15.56 11.88
N LYS A 42 -6.98 -15.50 12.15
CA LYS A 42 -7.91 -16.59 11.84
C LYS A 42 -8.04 -16.83 10.33
N GLN A 43 -8.09 -15.77 9.52
CA GLN A 43 -8.23 -15.89 8.07
C GLN A 43 -6.96 -16.41 7.38
N LEU A 44 -5.80 -16.13 7.97
CA LEU A 44 -4.48 -16.52 7.44
C LEU A 44 -3.94 -17.83 8.06
N GLU A 45 -4.68 -18.46 8.98
CA GLU A 45 -4.24 -19.64 9.74
C GLU A 45 -2.85 -19.43 10.41
N PHE A 46 -2.60 -18.19 10.83
CA PHE A 46 -1.32 -17.76 11.39
C PHE A 46 -1.42 -17.67 12.92
N ALA A 47 -0.47 -18.30 13.63
CA ALA A 47 -0.47 -18.40 15.09
C ALA A 47 -0.22 -17.05 15.81
N GLY A 48 0.25 -16.01 15.11
CA GLY A 48 0.30 -14.67 15.67
C GLY A 48 1.37 -14.43 16.72
N GLU A 49 2.33 -15.33 16.88
CA GLU A 49 3.34 -15.26 17.95
C GLU A 49 4.11 -13.93 17.88
N GLY A 50 3.82 -13.02 18.82
CA GLY A 50 4.43 -11.69 18.91
C GLY A 50 3.50 -10.51 18.56
N TYR A 51 2.30 -10.74 18.02
CA TYR A 51 1.33 -9.67 17.79
C TYR A 51 0.74 -9.18 19.12
N LYS A 52 0.86 -7.87 19.38
CA LYS A 52 0.23 -7.21 20.53
C LYS A 52 -0.52 -5.98 20.05
N ALA A 53 -1.85 -6.02 20.14
CA ALA A 53 -2.70 -4.87 19.83
C ALA A 53 -2.38 -3.66 20.72
N PHE A 54 -2.06 -3.92 22.00
CA PHE A 54 -1.55 -2.92 22.92
C PHE A 54 -0.02 -2.87 22.88
N TYR A 55 0.52 -1.96 22.07
CA TYR A 55 1.96 -1.74 21.93
C TYR A 55 2.37 -0.34 22.39
N LEU A 56 3.05 -0.28 23.54
CA LEU A 56 3.37 0.96 24.25
C LEU A 56 4.15 1.99 23.39
N PRO A 57 5.17 1.60 22.61
CA PRO A 57 5.88 2.55 21.75
C PRO A 57 4.97 3.19 20.68
N SER A 58 4.06 2.43 20.07
CA SER A 58 3.09 2.99 19.11
C SER A 58 2.17 4.00 19.78
N ILE A 59 1.62 3.66 20.96
CA ILE A 59 0.75 4.57 21.72
C ILE A 59 1.50 5.85 22.08
N ALA A 60 2.77 5.76 22.50
CA ALA A 60 3.58 6.92 22.84
C ALA A 60 3.79 7.85 21.63
N ILE A 61 4.13 7.29 20.46
CA ILE A 61 4.28 8.06 19.22
C ILE A 61 2.96 8.73 18.83
N THR A 62 1.84 8.01 18.90
CA THR A 62 0.51 8.57 18.66
C THR A 62 0.21 9.73 19.62
N CYS A 63 0.51 9.57 20.92
CA CYS A 63 0.31 10.63 21.90
C CYS A 63 1.12 11.89 21.58
N VAL A 64 2.41 11.73 21.26
CA VAL A 64 3.29 12.87 20.90
C VAL A 64 2.77 13.57 19.64
N PHE A 65 2.40 12.81 18.63
CA PHE A 65 1.89 13.36 17.36
C PHE A 65 0.59 14.14 17.56
N PHE A 66 -0.40 13.56 18.24
CA PHE A 66 -1.67 14.23 18.51
C PHE A 66 -1.51 15.41 19.46
N PHE A 67 -0.63 15.31 20.45
CA PHE A 67 -0.31 16.44 21.33
C PHE A 67 0.24 17.63 20.52
N ALA A 68 1.18 17.39 19.61
CA ALA A 68 1.70 18.43 18.73
C ALA A 68 0.60 19.06 17.84
N LEU A 69 -0.31 18.23 17.29
CA LEU A 69 -1.46 18.71 16.52
C LEU A 69 -2.42 19.57 17.36
N PHE A 70 -2.72 19.17 18.61
CA PHE A 70 -3.58 19.95 19.48
C PHE A 70 -2.95 21.28 19.88
N VAL A 71 -1.65 21.30 20.18
CA VAL A 71 -0.92 22.54 20.46
C VAL A 71 -0.96 23.47 19.24
N LEU A 72 -0.66 22.93 18.04
CA LEU A 72 -0.73 23.72 16.80
C LEU A 72 -2.13 24.28 16.56
N SER A 73 -3.17 23.44 16.72
CA SER A 73 -4.56 23.83 16.57
C SER A 73 -4.96 24.91 17.58
N ALA A 74 -4.58 24.75 18.85
CA ALA A 74 -4.87 25.71 19.90
C ALA A 74 -4.16 27.05 19.66
N ILE A 75 -2.92 27.04 19.17
CA ILE A 75 -2.20 28.26 18.75
C ILE A 75 -2.90 28.92 17.57
N MET A 76 -3.25 28.17 16.52
CA MET A 76 -3.96 28.72 15.36
C MET A 76 -5.31 29.32 15.74
N ASN A 77 -6.07 28.63 16.59
CA ASN A 77 -7.36 29.11 17.11
C ASN A 77 -7.17 30.39 17.93
N SER A 78 -6.17 30.40 18.81
CA SER A 78 -5.80 31.55 19.64
C SER A 78 -5.39 32.78 18.81
N ILE A 79 -4.55 32.61 17.79
CA ILE A 79 -4.12 33.69 16.87
C ILE A 79 -5.32 34.22 16.07
N LYS A 80 -6.15 33.34 15.53
CA LYS A 80 -7.34 33.73 14.77
C LYS A 80 -8.27 34.59 15.63
N LEU A 81 -8.49 34.19 16.88
CA LEU A 81 -9.35 34.91 17.82
C LEU A 81 -8.71 36.22 18.30
N SER A 82 -7.39 36.26 18.55
CA SER A 82 -6.72 37.47 19.00
C SER A 82 -6.77 38.60 17.97
N ARG A 83 -6.73 38.23 16.68
CA ARG A 83 -6.78 39.14 15.52
C ARG A 83 -8.19 39.66 15.21
N ILE A 84 -9.25 39.02 15.69
CA ILE A 84 -10.62 39.50 15.48
C ILE A 84 -10.93 40.63 16.49
N SER A 85 -11.49 41.72 16.01
CA SER A 85 -11.96 42.79 16.90
C SER A 85 -13.23 42.34 17.63
N VAL A 86 -13.44 42.80 18.88
CA VAL A 86 -14.66 42.45 19.62
C VAL A 86 -15.91 42.87 18.84
N LEU A 87 -15.82 43.98 18.10
CA LEU A 87 -16.87 44.46 17.22
C LEU A 87 -17.16 43.49 16.05
N GLN A 88 -16.12 42.91 15.43
CA GLN A 88 -16.28 41.89 14.39
C GLN A 88 -16.78 40.55 14.92
N LEU A 89 -16.50 40.21 16.18
CA LEU A 89 -17.10 39.05 16.86
C LEU A 89 -18.61 39.23 17.07
N VAL A 90 -19.04 40.44 17.43
CA VAL A 90 -20.46 40.79 17.61
C VAL A 90 -21.21 40.83 16.27
N HIS A 91 -20.56 41.29 15.19
CA HIS A 91 -21.14 41.35 13.83
C HIS A 91 -20.74 40.14 12.96
N GLY A 92 -20.21 39.07 13.55
CA GLY A 92 -19.68 37.91 12.82
C GLY A 92 -20.77 37.16 12.04
N ASP A 93 -22.00 37.16 12.56
CA ASP A 93 -23.18 36.59 11.90
C ASP A 93 -23.82 37.53 10.85
N GLU A 94 -23.37 38.79 10.74
CA GLU A 94 -23.87 39.74 9.71
C GLU A 94 -22.97 39.81 8.47
N GLN A 95 -21.72 39.34 8.54
CA GLN A 95 -20.82 39.31 7.39
C GLN A 95 -21.07 38.10 6.51
N THR A 96 -21.90 38.26 5.47
CA THR A 96 -22.08 37.26 4.42
C THR A 96 -20.72 36.88 3.82
N GLU A 97 -20.32 35.60 3.90
CA GLU A 97 -19.18 35.12 3.10
C GLU A 97 -19.52 35.41 1.64
N ARG A 98 -18.85 36.40 1.05
CA ARG A 98 -19.02 36.68 -0.37
C ARG A 98 -18.56 35.44 -1.11
N VAL A 99 -19.40 34.92 -2.00
CA VAL A 99 -19.03 33.83 -2.91
C VAL A 99 -17.67 34.17 -3.53
N ALA A 100 -16.64 33.37 -3.21
CA ALA A 100 -15.25 33.72 -3.53
C ALA A 100 -15.00 33.77 -5.05
N VAL A 101 -15.84 33.11 -5.83
CA VAL A 101 -15.70 33.00 -7.29
C VAL A 101 -17.04 33.28 -7.96
N LYS A 102 -17.08 34.28 -8.85
CA LYS A 102 -18.28 34.64 -9.62
C LYS A 102 -18.07 34.41 -11.13
N GLY A 103 -19.12 33.96 -11.80
CA GLY A 103 -19.24 33.99 -13.26
C GLY A 103 -18.22 33.08 -13.99
N LYS A 104 -17.55 33.64 -15.01
CA LYS A 104 -16.66 32.89 -15.91
C LYS A 104 -15.46 32.23 -15.19
N MET A 105 -14.99 32.81 -14.09
CA MET A 105 -13.87 32.28 -13.32
C MET A 105 -14.18 30.92 -12.68
N THR A 106 -15.46 30.67 -12.35
CA THR A 106 -15.89 29.38 -11.82
C THR A 106 -15.75 28.26 -12.84
N VAL A 107 -16.01 28.55 -14.12
CA VAL A 107 -15.84 27.59 -15.22
C VAL A 107 -14.36 27.28 -15.44
N VAL A 108 -13.49 28.29 -15.36
CA VAL A 108 -12.03 28.11 -15.48
C VAL A 108 -11.50 27.23 -14.34
N ILE A 109 -11.90 27.51 -13.08
CA ILE A 109 -11.48 26.71 -11.93
C ILE A 109 -12.01 25.27 -12.03
N ALA A 110 -13.25 25.08 -12.47
CA ALA A 110 -13.81 23.75 -12.69
C ALA A 110 -13.01 22.97 -13.75
N PHE A 111 -12.66 23.62 -14.86
CA PHE A 111 -11.84 23.02 -15.92
C PHE A 111 -10.46 22.61 -15.40
N PHE A 112 -9.77 23.48 -14.67
CA PHE A 112 -8.50 23.14 -14.04
C PHE A 112 -8.64 22.01 -13.01
N GLY A 113 -9.72 21.99 -12.22
CA GLY A 113 -9.97 20.91 -11.26
C GLY A 113 -10.12 19.54 -11.95
N ILE A 114 -10.87 19.48 -13.05
CA ILE A 114 -11.02 18.27 -13.87
C ILE A 114 -9.68 17.89 -14.52
N LEU A 115 -8.94 18.87 -15.05
CA LEU A 115 -7.63 18.63 -15.65
C LEU A 115 -6.65 18.04 -14.63
N LEU A 116 -6.58 18.60 -13.41
CA LEU A 116 -5.71 18.10 -12.34
C LEU A 116 -6.09 16.69 -11.92
N LEU A 117 -7.38 16.38 -11.80
CA LEU A 117 -7.83 15.01 -11.53
C LEU A 117 -7.45 14.07 -12.67
N GLY A 118 -7.64 14.48 -13.93
CA GLY A 118 -7.23 13.71 -15.10
C GLY A 118 -5.73 13.41 -15.11
N ILE A 119 -4.89 14.41 -14.80
CA ILE A 119 -3.44 14.23 -14.63
C ILE A 119 -3.15 13.25 -13.50
N GLY A 120 -3.86 13.35 -12.37
CA GLY A 120 -3.68 12.44 -11.25
C GLY A 120 -3.98 10.99 -11.61
N TYR A 121 -5.11 10.73 -12.26
CA TYR A 121 -5.47 9.39 -12.74
C TYR A 121 -4.49 8.87 -13.80
N ALA A 122 -4.10 9.71 -14.77
CA ALA A 122 -3.11 9.34 -15.76
C ALA A 122 -1.77 8.96 -15.11
N SER A 123 -1.32 9.75 -14.14
CA SER A 123 -0.07 9.49 -13.40
C SER A 123 -0.08 8.13 -12.71
N LEU A 124 -1.20 7.76 -12.07
CA LEU A 124 -1.37 6.46 -11.43
C LEU A 124 -1.42 5.30 -12.43
N ILE A 125 -1.98 5.49 -13.62
CA ILE A 125 -2.00 4.47 -14.68
C ILE A 125 -0.60 4.26 -15.25
N TYR A 126 0.12 5.34 -15.54
CA TYR A 126 1.47 5.27 -16.12
C TYR A 126 2.53 4.76 -15.13
N MET A 127 2.24 4.80 -13.82
CA MET A 127 3.12 4.27 -12.78
C MET A 127 3.52 2.81 -13.04
N SER A 128 2.61 1.97 -13.56
CA SER A 128 2.86 0.55 -13.83
C SER A 128 3.90 0.30 -14.93
N TYR A 129 4.15 1.28 -15.80
CA TYR A 129 5.09 1.18 -16.92
C TYR A 129 6.43 1.87 -16.63
N ALA A 130 6.55 2.52 -15.47
CA ALA A 130 7.69 3.34 -15.12
C ALA A 130 8.68 2.57 -14.21
N ASN A 131 9.96 2.92 -14.31
CA ASN A 131 10.97 2.44 -13.37
C ASN A 131 10.63 2.87 -11.92
N PRO A 132 11.08 2.12 -10.88
CA PRO A 132 10.64 2.33 -9.50
C PRO A 132 10.79 3.76 -8.97
N LEU A 133 11.88 4.45 -9.33
CA LEU A 133 12.13 5.85 -8.94
C LEU A 133 11.11 6.81 -9.56
N ILE A 134 10.78 6.62 -10.83
CA ILE A 134 9.80 7.45 -11.55
C ILE A 134 8.39 7.13 -11.05
N ALA A 135 8.11 5.85 -10.78
CA ALA A 135 6.84 5.39 -10.22
C ALA A 135 6.51 6.09 -8.88
N LEU A 136 7.49 6.25 -7.99
CA LEU A 136 7.31 6.98 -6.74
C LEU A 136 6.97 8.47 -6.97
N GLY A 137 7.63 9.10 -7.93
CA GLY A 137 7.33 10.48 -8.33
C GLY A 137 5.92 10.63 -8.89
N LEU A 138 5.49 9.70 -9.75
CA LEU A 138 4.13 9.67 -10.31
C LEU A 138 3.07 9.46 -9.21
N MET A 139 3.32 8.59 -8.24
CA MET A 139 2.44 8.42 -7.09
C MET A 139 2.27 9.73 -6.30
N ALA A 140 3.36 10.45 -6.03
CA ALA A 140 3.32 11.73 -5.33
C ALA A 140 2.55 12.80 -6.13
N VAL A 141 2.80 12.88 -7.45
CA VAL A 141 2.04 13.76 -8.35
C VAL A 141 0.56 13.43 -8.30
N GLY A 142 0.19 12.15 -8.42
CA GLY A 142 -1.19 11.69 -8.36
C GLY A 142 -1.91 12.08 -7.08
N LEU A 143 -1.27 11.92 -5.92
CA LEU A 143 -1.80 12.32 -4.62
C LEU A 143 -2.05 13.83 -4.53
N VAL A 144 -1.07 14.64 -4.94
CA VAL A 144 -1.15 16.10 -4.86
C VAL A 144 -2.20 16.63 -5.83
N THR A 145 -2.17 16.21 -7.10
CA THR A 145 -3.09 16.71 -8.11
C THR A 145 -4.52 16.25 -7.86
N ALA A 146 -4.74 15.02 -7.35
CA ALA A 146 -6.06 14.57 -6.96
C ALA A 146 -6.62 15.40 -5.80
N THR A 147 -5.81 15.64 -4.76
CA THR A 147 -6.22 16.44 -3.59
C THR A 147 -6.59 17.87 -4.01
N VAL A 148 -5.68 18.56 -4.71
CA VAL A 148 -5.92 19.93 -5.17
C VAL A 148 -7.10 19.98 -6.15
N GLY A 149 -7.17 19.03 -7.08
CA GLY A 149 -8.25 18.90 -8.05
C GLY A 149 -9.63 18.75 -7.39
N THR A 150 -9.74 17.93 -6.33
CA THR A 150 -10.99 17.79 -5.57
C THR A 150 -11.41 19.10 -4.91
N TYR A 151 -10.49 19.83 -4.26
CA TYR A 151 -10.82 21.14 -3.68
C TYR A 151 -11.25 22.16 -4.74
N LEU A 152 -10.62 22.18 -5.92
CA LEU A 152 -11.02 23.06 -7.02
C LEU A 152 -12.39 22.67 -7.61
N ILE A 153 -12.69 21.37 -7.74
CA ILE A 153 -14.00 20.90 -8.19
C ILE A 153 -15.07 21.30 -7.19
N PHE A 154 -14.94 20.99 -5.91
CA PHE A 154 -15.96 21.40 -4.95
C PHE A 154 -16.05 22.93 -4.87
N GLY A 155 -14.89 23.61 -4.87
CA GLY A 155 -14.72 25.06 -4.94
C GLY A 155 -15.53 25.75 -6.03
N SER A 156 -15.70 25.08 -7.17
CA SER A 156 -16.39 25.62 -8.33
C SER A 156 -17.80 25.07 -8.50
N LEU A 157 -17.97 23.76 -8.36
CA LEU A 157 -19.20 23.03 -8.64
C LEU A 157 -20.29 23.31 -7.59
N PHE A 158 -19.94 23.35 -6.30
CA PHE A 158 -20.92 23.54 -5.24
C PHE A 158 -21.60 24.92 -5.34
N PRO A 159 -20.87 26.05 -5.49
CA PRO A 159 -21.51 27.35 -5.72
C PRO A 159 -22.39 27.40 -6.97
N VAL A 160 -21.99 26.77 -8.08
CA VAL A 160 -22.79 26.70 -9.31
C VAL A 160 -24.08 25.92 -9.08
N MET A 161 -24.01 24.79 -8.40
CA MET A 161 -25.16 23.95 -8.08
C MET A 161 -26.16 24.72 -7.20
N ILE A 162 -25.68 25.40 -6.15
CA ILE A 162 -26.53 26.23 -5.27
C ILE A 162 -27.17 27.39 -6.04
N ASN A 163 -26.41 28.09 -6.90
CA ASN A 163 -26.96 29.17 -7.73
C ASN A 163 -28.04 28.67 -8.70
N LYS A 164 -27.86 27.48 -9.29
CA LYS A 164 -28.85 26.85 -10.17
C LYS A 164 -30.10 26.40 -9.41
N LEU A 165 -29.95 25.91 -8.18
CA LEU A 165 -31.09 25.59 -7.32
C LEU A 165 -31.86 26.86 -6.93
N LYS A 166 -31.14 27.95 -6.65
CA LYS A 166 -31.71 29.25 -6.29
C LYS A 166 -32.44 29.94 -7.45
N SER A 167 -32.00 29.73 -8.70
CA SER A 167 -32.65 30.35 -9.87
C SER A 167 -34.11 29.93 -10.04
N ASN A 168 -34.50 28.77 -9.47
CA ASN A 168 -35.89 28.36 -9.39
C ASN A 168 -36.60 29.04 -8.21
N LYS A 169 -37.00 30.31 -8.41
CA LYS A 169 -37.66 31.14 -7.39
C LYS A 169 -38.89 30.49 -6.75
N LYS A 170 -39.67 29.73 -7.53
CA LYS A 170 -40.86 29.00 -7.05
C LYS A 170 -40.54 28.00 -5.91
N ARG A 171 -39.32 27.43 -5.92
CA ARG A 171 -38.84 26.51 -4.88
C ARG A 171 -37.99 27.23 -3.85
N SER A 172 -37.09 28.11 -4.31
CA SER A 172 -36.10 28.76 -3.45
C SER A 172 -36.70 29.80 -2.51
N GLU A 173 -37.77 30.49 -2.88
CA GLU A 173 -38.35 31.59 -2.09
C GLU A 173 -39.58 31.13 -1.28
N LYS A 174 -39.92 29.83 -1.30
CA LYS A 174 -41.13 29.29 -0.65
C LYS A 174 -40.86 28.80 0.76
N GLY A 175 -41.45 29.48 1.75
CA GLY A 175 -41.48 29.03 3.16
C GLY A 175 -40.09 28.78 3.72
N LEU A 176 -39.88 27.60 4.31
CA LEU A 176 -38.61 27.21 4.94
C LEU A 176 -37.42 27.16 3.96
N ASN A 177 -37.66 26.92 2.68
CA ASN A 177 -36.59 26.85 1.68
C ASN A 177 -35.85 28.18 1.56
N ALA A 178 -36.55 29.31 1.69
CA ALA A 178 -35.92 30.63 1.64
C ALA A 178 -34.87 30.81 2.74
N PHE A 179 -35.19 30.32 3.94
CA PHE A 179 -34.28 30.33 5.08
C PHE A 179 -33.10 29.38 4.86
N THR A 180 -33.35 28.13 4.44
CA THR A 180 -32.29 27.14 4.19
C THR A 180 -31.30 27.59 3.11
N PHE A 181 -31.79 28.12 1.98
CA PHE A 181 -30.92 28.63 0.91
C PHE A 181 -30.14 29.88 1.33
N ALA A 182 -30.70 30.72 2.19
CA ALA A 182 -29.97 31.85 2.76
C ALA A 182 -28.80 31.38 3.64
N GLN A 183 -29.02 30.38 4.51
CA GLN A 183 -27.97 29.80 5.34
C GLN A 183 -26.86 29.12 4.53
N LEU A 184 -27.22 28.33 3.51
CA LEU A 184 -26.26 27.68 2.61
C LEU A 184 -25.40 28.71 1.86
N ASN A 185 -26.01 29.80 1.42
CA ASN A 185 -25.31 30.85 0.69
C ASN A 185 -24.40 31.69 1.59
N PHE A 186 -24.80 31.91 2.85
CA PHE A 186 -24.01 32.68 3.82
C PHE A 186 -22.71 31.96 4.22
N ARG A 187 -22.69 30.62 4.17
CA ARG A 187 -21.55 29.77 4.56
C ARG A 187 -20.98 28.96 3.40
N ILE A 188 -21.19 29.43 2.17
CA ILE A 188 -20.97 28.62 0.97
C ILE A 188 -19.50 28.24 0.79
N ASN A 189 -18.56 29.14 1.10
CA ASN A 189 -17.13 28.85 0.95
C ASN A 189 -16.67 27.86 2.03
N GLY A 190 -17.10 28.06 3.28
CA GLY A 190 -16.83 27.12 4.37
C GLY A 190 -17.40 25.71 4.11
N LEU A 191 -18.65 25.63 3.67
CA LEU A 191 -19.31 24.35 3.37
C LEU A 191 -18.65 23.60 2.22
N THR A 192 -18.17 24.34 1.21
CA THR A 192 -17.44 23.77 0.08
C THR A 192 -16.15 23.08 0.51
N ASN A 193 -15.38 23.70 1.42
CA ASN A 193 -14.16 23.09 1.97
C ASN A 193 -14.46 21.84 2.80
N VAL A 194 -15.55 21.86 3.57
CA VAL A 194 -15.99 20.69 4.35
C VAL A 194 -16.34 19.54 3.42
N LEU A 195 -17.15 19.79 2.38
CA LEU A 195 -17.52 18.78 1.38
C LEU A 195 -16.31 18.18 0.66
N ALA A 196 -15.34 19.02 0.26
CA ALA A 196 -14.09 18.54 -0.36
C ALA A 196 -13.31 17.62 0.58
N THR A 197 -13.20 18.02 1.86
CA THR A 197 -12.51 17.23 2.89
C THR A 197 -13.20 15.88 3.11
N VAL A 198 -14.53 15.88 3.22
CA VAL A 198 -15.32 14.64 3.35
C VAL A 198 -15.12 13.73 2.14
N ALA A 199 -15.15 14.29 0.92
CA ALA A 199 -14.94 13.51 -0.30
C ALA A 199 -13.55 12.85 -0.34
N ILE A 200 -12.50 13.56 0.06
CA ILE A 200 -11.14 13.01 0.14
C ILE A 200 -11.07 11.89 1.19
N LEU A 201 -11.67 12.07 2.37
CA LEU A 201 -11.70 11.04 3.41
C LEU A 201 -12.41 9.77 2.94
N VAL A 202 -13.55 9.91 2.26
CA VAL A 202 -14.28 8.78 1.67
C VAL A 202 -13.44 8.10 0.58
N ALA A 203 -12.79 8.88 -0.29
CA ALA A 203 -11.93 8.34 -1.34
C ALA A 203 -10.72 7.58 -0.77
N LEU A 204 -10.09 8.09 0.30
CA LEU A 204 -9.00 7.40 1.00
C LEU A 204 -9.47 6.09 1.63
N GLY A 205 -10.63 6.08 2.27
CA GLY A 205 -11.21 4.85 2.83
C GLY A 205 -11.51 3.81 1.75
N ALA A 206 -12.17 4.21 0.67
CA ALA A 206 -12.44 3.33 -0.47
C ALA A 206 -11.14 2.84 -1.15
N GLY A 207 -10.14 3.72 -1.27
CA GLY A 207 -8.82 3.39 -1.80
C GLY A 207 -8.07 2.36 -0.95
N GLY A 208 -8.14 2.47 0.38
CA GLY A 208 -7.60 1.47 1.29
C GLY A 208 -8.23 0.09 1.11
N ILE A 209 -9.57 0.04 0.96
CA ILE A 209 -10.29 -1.20 0.68
C ILE A 209 -9.86 -1.79 -0.67
N ALA A 210 -9.79 -0.97 -1.73
CA ALA A 210 -9.36 -1.39 -3.05
C ALA A 210 -7.92 -1.93 -3.05
N CYS A 211 -7.02 -1.27 -2.33
CA CYS A 211 -5.64 -1.71 -2.14
C CYS A 211 -5.57 -3.06 -1.42
N GLY A 212 -6.33 -3.25 -0.34
CA GLY A 212 -6.42 -4.54 0.37
C GLY A 212 -6.93 -5.68 -0.53
N MET A 213 -7.96 -5.41 -1.34
CA MET A 213 -8.45 -6.40 -2.33
C MET A 213 -7.40 -6.69 -3.40
N ALA A 214 -6.68 -5.68 -3.88
CA ALA A 214 -5.61 -5.85 -4.85
C ALA A 214 -4.49 -6.73 -4.28
N PHE A 215 -4.07 -6.52 -3.04
CA PHE A 215 -3.10 -7.40 -2.37
C PHE A 215 -3.59 -8.84 -2.28
N LYS A 216 -4.82 -9.05 -1.79
CA LYS A 216 -5.42 -10.39 -1.68
C LYS A 216 -5.46 -11.12 -3.03
N ASN A 217 -5.87 -10.43 -4.09
CA ASN A 217 -6.02 -11.04 -5.41
C ASN A 217 -4.67 -11.27 -6.11
N ASN A 218 -3.65 -10.47 -5.79
CA ASN A 218 -2.32 -10.61 -6.42
C ASN A 218 -1.36 -11.50 -5.65
N ILE A 219 -1.61 -11.83 -4.37
CA ILE A 219 -0.64 -12.59 -3.57
C ILE A 219 -0.34 -13.99 -4.13
N ILE A 220 -1.36 -14.68 -4.67
CA ILE A 220 -1.18 -15.99 -5.31
C ILE A 220 -0.32 -15.84 -6.56
N ASN A 221 -0.68 -14.93 -7.46
CA ASN A 221 0.12 -14.64 -8.67
C ASN A 221 1.56 -14.24 -8.34
N MET A 222 1.77 -13.43 -7.29
CA MET A 222 3.10 -13.05 -6.83
C MET A 222 3.87 -14.26 -6.30
N THR A 223 3.20 -15.13 -5.54
CA THR A 223 3.82 -16.33 -4.97
C THR A 223 4.22 -17.31 -6.07
N ASP A 224 3.32 -17.60 -7.01
CA ASP A 224 3.57 -18.49 -8.15
C ASP A 224 4.70 -17.98 -9.05
N GLN A 225 4.87 -16.66 -9.17
CA GLN A 225 5.99 -16.06 -9.90
C GLN A 225 7.32 -16.11 -9.11
N MET A 226 7.27 -16.02 -7.78
CA MET A 226 8.47 -15.99 -6.93
C MET A 226 8.96 -17.37 -6.52
N ARG A 227 8.08 -18.36 -6.40
CA ARG A 227 8.36 -19.70 -5.89
C ARG A 227 7.78 -20.74 -6.84
N ILE A 228 8.68 -21.53 -7.43
CA ILE A 228 8.31 -22.62 -8.33
C ILE A 228 8.05 -23.92 -7.56
N TYR A 229 8.80 -24.10 -6.47
CA TYR A 229 8.73 -25.27 -5.59
C TYR A 229 8.26 -24.83 -4.22
N ASP A 230 7.32 -25.59 -3.63
CA ASP A 230 6.86 -25.37 -2.25
C ASP A 230 7.99 -25.60 -1.24
N SER A 231 8.86 -26.58 -1.52
CA SER A 231 10.03 -26.89 -0.71
C SER A 231 11.12 -27.55 -1.55
N VAL A 232 12.37 -27.21 -1.23
CA VAL A 232 13.58 -27.87 -1.78
C VAL A 232 14.42 -28.30 -0.58
N ILE A 233 14.60 -29.62 -0.44
CA ILE A 233 15.30 -30.23 0.70
C ILE A 233 16.51 -30.95 0.16
N HIS A 234 17.67 -30.65 0.74
CA HIS A 234 18.93 -31.31 0.40
C HIS A 234 19.34 -32.24 1.53
N ASN A 235 19.74 -33.45 1.17
CA ASN A 235 20.22 -34.49 2.06
C ASN A 235 19.29 -34.75 3.25
N PRO A 236 18.00 -35.05 3.00
CA PRO A 236 17.04 -35.28 4.08
C PRO A 236 17.51 -36.43 4.97
N THR A 237 17.44 -36.18 6.27
CA THR A 237 17.70 -37.15 7.34
C THR A 237 16.68 -38.30 7.29
N ALA A 238 16.96 -39.40 8.00
CA ALA A 238 16.02 -40.53 8.07
C ALA A 238 14.64 -40.13 8.64
N GLU A 239 14.62 -39.19 9.59
CA GLU A 239 13.39 -38.64 10.17
C GLU A 239 12.62 -37.82 9.13
N GLU A 240 13.29 -36.93 8.40
CA GLU A 240 12.67 -36.13 7.33
C GLU A 240 12.15 -37.00 6.19
N LYS A 241 12.86 -38.06 5.80
CA LYS A 241 12.37 -39.03 4.80
C LYS A 241 11.07 -39.70 5.25
N THR A 242 10.93 -40.00 6.55
CA THR A 242 9.70 -40.57 7.11
C THR A 242 8.54 -39.57 7.01
N ILE A 243 8.79 -38.30 7.33
CA ILE A 243 7.79 -37.22 7.20
C ILE A 243 7.39 -37.02 5.74
N LEU A 244 8.37 -36.93 4.82
CA LEU A 244 8.12 -36.77 3.39
C LEU A 244 7.30 -37.93 2.83
N GLY A 245 7.54 -39.16 3.29
CA GLY A 245 6.73 -40.33 2.90
C GLY A 245 5.26 -40.26 3.33
N SER A 246 4.91 -39.44 4.32
CA SER A 246 3.52 -39.23 4.76
C SER A 246 2.77 -38.15 3.98
N ILE A 247 3.47 -37.35 3.17
CA ILE A 247 2.89 -36.24 2.41
C ILE A 247 2.52 -36.71 1.00
N LEU A 248 1.31 -36.35 0.54
CA LEU A 248 0.88 -36.56 -0.84
C LEU A 248 1.38 -35.40 -1.72
N PHE A 249 2.38 -35.67 -2.56
CA PHE A 249 2.92 -34.69 -3.50
C PHE A 249 2.14 -34.72 -4.83
N GLN A 250 1.86 -33.53 -5.40
CA GLN A 250 1.37 -33.44 -6.77
C GLN A 250 2.48 -33.73 -7.79
N GLU A 251 3.65 -33.12 -7.59
CA GLU A 251 4.88 -33.38 -8.34
C GLU A 251 6.02 -33.59 -7.34
N LYS A 252 6.76 -34.69 -7.46
CA LYS A 252 7.95 -34.97 -6.66
C LYS A 252 9.13 -35.17 -7.61
N LEU A 253 10.10 -34.25 -7.55
CA LEU A 253 11.34 -34.33 -8.31
C LEU A 253 12.46 -34.70 -7.35
N GLU A 254 13.18 -35.77 -7.66
CA GLU A 254 14.30 -36.27 -6.86
C GLU A 254 15.54 -36.31 -7.75
N TYR A 255 16.67 -35.82 -7.22
CA TYR A 255 17.92 -35.66 -7.95
C TYR A 255 19.08 -36.14 -7.11
N HIS A 256 19.83 -37.11 -7.61
CA HIS A 256 21.07 -37.53 -6.98
C HIS A 256 22.23 -36.71 -7.53
N TYR A 257 23.07 -36.24 -6.61
CA TYR A 257 24.27 -35.49 -6.96
C TYR A 257 25.47 -35.85 -6.08
N LYS A 258 26.67 -35.70 -6.65
CA LYS A 258 27.94 -35.80 -5.94
C LYS A 258 28.68 -34.47 -6.04
N VAL A 259 29.47 -34.16 -5.03
CA VAL A 259 30.22 -32.90 -4.94
C VAL A 259 31.70 -33.22 -4.76
N ASP A 260 32.56 -32.55 -5.52
CA ASP A 260 34.02 -32.58 -5.34
C ASP A 260 34.55 -31.19 -4.92
N ASP A 261 35.80 -30.84 -5.25
CA ASP A 261 36.39 -29.55 -4.88
C ASP A 261 35.95 -28.37 -5.78
N ARG A 262 35.28 -28.64 -6.92
CA ARG A 262 35.00 -27.62 -7.95
C ARG A 262 33.61 -27.75 -8.59
N TYR A 263 33.01 -28.92 -8.57
CA TYR A 263 31.83 -29.26 -9.33
C TYR A 263 30.76 -29.91 -8.47
N VAL A 264 29.51 -29.62 -8.83
CA VAL A 264 28.33 -30.37 -8.41
C VAL A 264 27.87 -31.21 -9.59
N TYR A 265 27.97 -32.53 -9.46
CA TYR A 265 27.64 -33.50 -10.50
C TYR A 265 26.25 -34.06 -10.28
N TYR A 266 25.31 -33.72 -11.15
CA TYR A 266 23.97 -34.31 -11.16
C TYR A 266 23.92 -35.52 -12.08
N LEU A 267 23.20 -36.55 -11.65
CA LEU A 267 22.95 -37.73 -12.48
C LEU A 267 22.01 -37.37 -13.64
N LYS A 268 22.42 -37.67 -14.87
CA LYS A 268 21.65 -37.37 -16.09
C LYS A 268 20.29 -38.06 -16.12
N GLU A 269 20.22 -39.32 -15.68
CA GLU A 269 18.97 -40.09 -15.67
C GLU A 269 17.89 -39.42 -14.81
N ASP A 270 18.27 -38.91 -13.63
CA ASP A 270 17.35 -38.18 -12.75
C ASP A 270 16.90 -36.87 -13.39
N VAL A 271 17.81 -36.12 -14.00
CA VAL A 271 17.49 -34.85 -14.66
C VAL A 271 16.60 -35.06 -15.89
N GLU A 272 16.80 -36.13 -16.65
CA GLU A 272 15.96 -36.48 -17.81
C GLU A 272 14.55 -36.91 -17.39
N LYS A 273 14.46 -37.76 -16.37
CA LYS A 273 13.19 -38.24 -15.82
C LYS A 273 12.41 -37.10 -15.15
N ASN A 274 13.11 -36.27 -14.37
CA ASN A 274 12.55 -35.22 -13.54
C ASN A 274 13.03 -33.85 -14.06
N ARG A 275 12.65 -33.45 -15.27
CA ARG A 275 13.08 -32.14 -15.79
C ARG A 275 12.68 -30.99 -14.85
N PRO A 276 13.63 -30.13 -14.41
CA PRO A 276 13.33 -29.03 -13.51
C PRO A 276 12.37 -28.02 -14.15
N PHE A 277 11.70 -27.24 -13.30
CA PHE A 277 10.78 -26.20 -13.73
C PHE A 277 11.49 -24.85 -13.90
N LEU A 278 10.96 -24.04 -14.81
CA LEU A 278 11.44 -22.70 -15.13
C LEU A 278 10.65 -21.64 -14.37
N GLN A 279 11.36 -20.59 -13.96
CA GLN A 279 10.73 -19.43 -13.35
C GLN A 279 10.13 -18.55 -14.44
N GLY A 280 8.82 -18.31 -14.40
CA GLY A 280 8.16 -17.49 -15.42
C GLY A 280 6.70 -17.22 -15.12
N MET A 281 6.01 -16.55 -16.05
CA MET A 281 4.57 -16.33 -15.96
C MET A 281 3.75 -17.63 -15.99
N LYS A 282 4.35 -18.73 -16.48
CA LYS A 282 3.82 -20.09 -16.44
C LYS A 282 4.92 -21.02 -15.94
N ILE A 283 4.52 -21.99 -15.13
CA ILE A 283 5.40 -23.08 -14.68
C ILE A 283 5.52 -24.08 -15.84
N GLU A 284 6.70 -24.15 -16.44
CA GLU A 284 7.02 -25.06 -17.55
C GLU A 284 8.31 -25.82 -17.23
N LYS A 285 8.42 -27.07 -17.68
CA LYS A 285 9.66 -27.87 -17.53
C LYS A 285 10.69 -27.43 -18.57
N VAL A 286 11.99 -27.51 -18.24
CA VAL A 286 13.08 -27.20 -19.16
C VAL A 286 12.97 -28.03 -20.44
N SER A 287 12.90 -27.36 -21.60
CA SER A 287 12.76 -28.00 -22.92
C SER A 287 14.07 -28.07 -23.71
N GLU A 288 15.07 -27.26 -23.34
CA GLU A 288 16.40 -27.27 -23.96
C GLU A 288 17.10 -28.64 -23.84
N GLU A 289 17.91 -29.00 -24.83
CA GLU A 289 18.80 -30.16 -24.71
C GLU A 289 19.75 -30.00 -23.51
N ILE A 290 20.12 -31.12 -22.88
CA ILE A 290 21.03 -31.11 -21.72
C ILE A 290 22.38 -30.54 -22.15
N PRO A 291 22.93 -29.54 -21.45
CA PRO A 291 24.16 -28.89 -21.84
C PRO A 291 25.33 -29.86 -21.80
N ILE A 292 26.12 -29.88 -22.87
CA ILE A 292 27.36 -30.65 -22.96
C ILE A 292 28.45 -29.84 -22.27
N GLY A 293 28.67 -30.08 -20.97
CA GLY A 293 29.74 -29.45 -20.19
C GLY A 293 29.29 -28.85 -18.86
N ALA A 294 30.21 -28.09 -18.24
CA ALA A 294 29.95 -27.41 -16.98
C ALA A 294 29.29 -26.05 -17.20
N PHE A 295 28.41 -25.63 -16.29
CA PHE A 295 27.82 -24.30 -16.29
C PHE A 295 27.76 -23.70 -14.88
N SER A 296 27.91 -22.38 -14.77
CA SER A 296 27.82 -21.68 -13.49
C SER A 296 26.41 -21.13 -13.27
N ILE A 297 25.90 -21.26 -12.04
CA ILE A 297 24.63 -20.67 -11.60
C ILE A 297 24.79 -19.35 -10.84
N LYS A 298 26.04 -18.86 -10.74
CA LYS A 298 26.35 -17.60 -10.08
C LYS A 298 25.57 -16.45 -10.71
N TRP A 299 25.04 -15.57 -9.87
CA TRP A 299 24.29 -14.42 -10.36
C TRP A 299 25.25 -13.33 -10.83
N VAL A 300 25.20 -12.99 -12.11
CA VAL A 300 26.01 -11.91 -12.70
C VAL A 300 25.09 -10.72 -13.00
N LYS A 301 25.45 -9.56 -12.47
CA LYS A 301 24.65 -8.34 -12.62
C LYS A 301 24.64 -7.89 -14.09
N GLY A 302 23.46 -7.91 -14.72
CA GLY A 302 23.27 -7.48 -16.12
C GLY A 302 23.02 -8.61 -17.12
N GLU A 303 22.96 -9.87 -16.68
CA GLU A 303 22.55 -11.00 -17.51
C GLU A 303 21.01 -11.00 -17.68
N ILE A 304 20.53 -10.69 -18.87
CA ILE A 304 19.08 -10.60 -19.18
C ILE A 304 18.55 -11.89 -19.83
N ASP A 305 19.41 -12.63 -20.52
CA ASP A 305 19.07 -13.88 -21.23
C ASP A 305 19.91 -15.04 -20.67
N THR A 306 19.43 -15.63 -19.59
CA THR A 306 20.08 -16.79 -18.97
C THR A 306 19.47 -18.07 -19.57
N LYS A 307 20.30 -19.01 -20.05
CA LYS A 307 19.83 -20.31 -20.59
C LYS A 307 18.88 -21.00 -19.59
N GLN A 308 17.87 -21.72 -20.09
CA GLN A 308 16.84 -22.36 -19.25
C GLN A 308 17.44 -23.19 -18.11
N TRP A 309 18.52 -23.92 -18.39
CA TRP A 309 19.22 -24.74 -17.39
C TRP A 309 19.79 -23.94 -16.22
N ILE A 310 20.42 -22.80 -16.49
CA ILE A 310 20.99 -21.97 -15.42
C ILE A 310 19.87 -21.40 -14.55
N GLN A 311 18.75 -21.00 -15.17
CA GLN A 311 17.58 -20.49 -14.45
C GLN A 311 16.94 -21.56 -13.56
N ALA A 312 16.74 -22.76 -14.09
CA ALA A 312 16.22 -23.90 -13.36
C ALA A 312 17.13 -24.30 -12.19
N PHE A 313 18.43 -24.43 -12.41
CA PHE A 313 19.35 -24.87 -11.35
C PHE A 313 19.55 -23.80 -10.25
N ARG A 314 19.31 -22.51 -10.52
CA ARG A 314 19.26 -21.48 -9.47
C ARG A 314 18.14 -21.71 -8.45
N THR A 315 17.10 -22.48 -8.78
CA THR A 315 15.98 -22.74 -7.86
C THR A 315 16.13 -24.04 -7.10
N ILE A 316 16.67 -25.09 -7.73
CA ILE A 316 16.91 -26.39 -7.08
C ILE A 316 18.28 -26.51 -6.42
N GLN A 317 19.26 -25.67 -6.79
CA GLN A 317 20.60 -25.67 -6.20
C GLN A 317 20.93 -24.30 -5.61
N PRO A 318 20.80 -24.12 -4.28
CA PRO A 318 21.01 -22.83 -3.66
C PRO A 318 22.47 -22.38 -3.73
N ASN A 319 22.69 -21.18 -4.26
CA ASN A 319 24.02 -20.56 -4.38
C ASN A 319 24.78 -20.45 -3.03
N TYR A 320 24.11 -20.49 -1.88
CA TYR A 320 24.79 -20.42 -0.58
C TYR A 320 25.47 -21.73 -0.18
N MET A 321 25.08 -22.87 -0.76
CA MET A 321 25.65 -24.18 -0.39
C MET A 321 27.00 -24.40 -1.07
N TYR A 322 27.12 -24.04 -2.35
CA TYR A 322 28.36 -24.14 -3.14
C TYR A 322 28.52 -22.91 -4.06
N PRO A 323 28.96 -21.75 -3.53
CA PRO A 323 28.86 -20.46 -4.21
C PRO A 323 29.75 -20.30 -5.45
N ASP A 324 30.86 -21.04 -5.52
CA ASP A 324 31.84 -20.94 -6.60
C ASP A 324 31.94 -22.21 -7.45
N TYR A 325 31.01 -23.15 -7.26
CA TYR A 325 31.06 -24.45 -7.92
C TYR A 325 30.27 -24.40 -9.22
N GLU A 326 30.77 -25.11 -10.23
CA GLU A 326 30.07 -25.28 -11.51
C GLU A 326 29.24 -26.56 -11.48
N ILE A 327 28.12 -26.55 -12.19
CA ILE A 327 27.23 -27.71 -12.29
C ILE A 327 27.58 -28.50 -13.54
N LYS A 328 27.65 -29.83 -13.40
CA LYS A 328 27.80 -30.78 -14.50
C LYS A 328 26.71 -31.83 -14.44
N ILE A 329 26.12 -32.15 -15.58
CA ILE A 329 25.17 -33.26 -15.71
C ILE A 329 25.93 -34.41 -16.37
N VAL A 330 26.00 -35.56 -15.71
CA VAL A 330 26.87 -36.69 -16.11
C VAL A 330 26.11 -38.00 -16.24
N GLU A 331 26.55 -38.85 -17.15
CA GLU A 331 26.02 -40.20 -17.35
C GLU A 331 26.38 -41.13 -16.17
N GLN A 332 25.58 -42.19 -15.98
CA GLN A 332 25.71 -43.13 -14.86
C GLN A 332 27.13 -43.71 -14.72
N ASN A 333 27.75 -44.09 -15.85
CA ASN A 333 29.11 -44.63 -15.90
C ASN A 333 30.18 -43.67 -15.32
N ILE A 334 30.05 -42.38 -15.59
CA ILE A 334 30.94 -41.34 -15.05
C ILE A 334 30.57 -41.08 -13.60
N TYR A 335 29.28 -40.99 -13.29
CA TYR A 335 28.76 -40.71 -11.95
C TYR A 335 29.22 -41.75 -10.92
N ASP A 336 29.20 -43.04 -11.27
CA ASP A 336 29.66 -44.14 -10.40
C ASP A 336 31.17 -44.09 -10.13
N GLY A 337 31.95 -43.56 -11.09
CA GLY A 337 33.40 -43.39 -10.95
C GLY A 337 33.83 -42.16 -10.13
N LEU A 338 32.90 -41.25 -9.81
CA LEU A 338 33.22 -40.04 -9.03
C LEU A 338 33.47 -40.36 -7.57
N LYS A 339 34.53 -39.75 -7.01
CA LYS A 339 34.80 -39.76 -5.58
C LYS A 339 33.95 -38.69 -4.90
N GLY A 340 33.04 -39.10 -4.03
CA GLY A 340 32.17 -38.19 -3.27
C GLY A 340 31.02 -38.96 -2.64
N LYS A 341 30.54 -38.47 -1.49
CA LYS A 341 29.32 -39.03 -0.89
C LYS A 341 28.12 -38.63 -1.75
N GLU A 342 27.32 -39.61 -2.12
CA GLU A 342 26.05 -39.35 -2.79
C GLU A 342 25.14 -38.51 -1.90
N SER A 343 24.62 -37.45 -2.51
CA SER A 343 23.63 -36.55 -1.96
C SER A 343 22.34 -36.66 -2.76
N THR A 344 21.23 -36.32 -2.13
CA THR A 344 19.89 -36.29 -2.74
C THR A 344 19.22 -34.97 -2.44
#